data_AF-A0A926SMW0-F1
#
_entry.id   AF-A0A926SMW0-F1
#
_cell.length_a   1.000
_cell.length_b   1.000
_cell.length_c   1.000
_cell.angle_alpha   90.00
_cell.angle_beta   90.00
_cell.angle_gamma   90.00
#
_symmetry.space_group_name_H-M   'P 1'
#
loop_
_entity.id
_entity.type
_entity.pdbx_description
1 polymer ?
#
loop_
_entity_poly.entity_id
_entity_poly.type
_entity_poly.pdbx_seq_one_letter_code
_entity_poly.pdbx_strand_id
1 'polypeptide(L)'
;MLIIDSQAVKNTCNASMASKGFCHYKCTNGIKRHLAIDTLGFPFFTHCTRANVSDDQGLIELLSCNLDYFRTKPVNIPKITILLDHGYHPDKLIAALQQLYPQIMTKIRFELAPKPTKAEKAAQGKTGFVPVATRWIVKRSNAWMERCKSLVKNFERTLDHARAKLNLCFIRLMLKRLASA
;
A
#
# COMPACT_ATOMS: atom_id res chain seq x y z
N MET A 1 4.64 7.88 -10.55
CA MET A 1 5.16 7.33 -9.28
C MET A 1 4.01 6.72 -8.51
N LEU A 2 4.20 5.54 -7.94
CA LEU A 2 3.28 4.88 -7.02
C LEU A 2 3.93 4.82 -5.63
N ILE A 3 3.17 5.11 -4.58
CA ILE A 3 3.64 5.04 -3.19
C ILE A 3 2.85 3.93 -2.51
N ILE A 4 3.55 3.01 -1.85
CA ILE A 4 2.91 1.82 -1.26
C ILE A 4 3.08 1.81 0.26
N ASP A 5 2.00 1.49 0.95
CA ASP A 5 2.01 1.24 2.39
C ASP A 5 0.98 0.17 2.75
N SER A 6 1.20 -0.47 3.90
CA SER A 6 0.27 -1.44 4.46
C SER A 6 -0.25 -0.97 5.82
N GLN A 7 -1.57 -1.11 6.00
CA GLN A 7 -2.25 -0.76 7.25
C GLN A 7 -2.89 -2.02 7.85
N ALA A 8 -2.49 -2.39 9.07
CA ALA A 8 -3.16 -3.44 9.82
C ALA A 8 -4.38 -2.86 10.56
N VAL A 9 -5.53 -3.52 10.46
CA VAL A 9 -6.79 -3.06 11.03
C VAL A 9 -7.50 -4.19 11.75
N LYS A 10 -8.08 -3.88 12.92
CA LYS A 10 -8.78 -4.85 13.77
C LYS A 10 -10.06 -5.36 13.11
N ASN A 11 -10.33 -6.64 13.24
CA ASN A 11 -11.60 -7.25 12.83
C ASN A 11 -12.71 -7.03 13.86
N THR A 12 -13.95 -7.10 13.41
CA THR A 12 -15.11 -7.39 14.27
C THR A 12 -15.43 -8.89 14.29
N CYS A 13 -16.45 -9.29 15.07
CA CYS A 13 -16.91 -10.68 15.19
C CYS A 13 -17.35 -11.31 13.86
N ASN A 14 -17.68 -10.51 12.84
CA ASN A 14 -18.16 -10.99 11.54
C ASN A 14 -17.05 -11.59 10.65
N ALA A 15 -15.78 -11.28 10.95
CA ALA A 15 -14.66 -11.75 10.14
C ALA A 15 -14.53 -13.27 10.22
N SER A 16 -14.47 -13.93 9.06
CA SER A 16 -14.29 -15.38 9.02
C SER A 16 -12.93 -15.82 9.56
N MET A 17 -12.84 -17.07 10.01
CA MET A 17 -11.55 -17.67 10.36
C MET A 17 -10.58 -17.67 9.18
N ALA A 18 -11.11 -17.79 7.95
CA ALA A 18 -10.33 -17.76 6.74
C ALA A 18 -9.81 -16.36 6.37
N SER A 19 -10.35 -15.27 6.91
CA SER A 19 -9.89 -13.90 6.60
C SER A 19 -9.14 -13.24 7.75
N LYS A 20 -9.27 -13.73 8.99
CA LYS A 20 -8.54 -13.19 10.15
C LYS A 20 -7.08 -13.69 10.20
N GLY A 21 -6.20 -12.85 10.72
CA GLY A 21 -4.82 -13.20 11.08
C GLY A 21 -4.31 -12.29 12.19
N PHE A 22 -3.13 -12.59 12.73
CA PHE A 22 -2.50 -11.77 13.78
C PHE A 22 -1.20 -11.13 13.27
N CYS A 23 -1.15 -9.80 13.32
CA CYS A 23 0.07 -9.04 13.07
C CYS A 23 0.82 -8.87 14.39
N HIS A 24 1.92 -9.61 14.57
CA HIS A 24 2.76 -9.55 15.76
C HIS A 24 3.36 -8.15 15.98
N TYR A 25 3.90 -7.55 14.92
CA TYR A 25 4.56 -6.24 15.00
C TYR A 25 3.65 -5.12 15.51
N LYS A 26 2.37 -5.13 15.13
CA LYS A 26 1.36 -4.14 15.54
C LYS A 26 0.39 -4.67 16.59
N CYS A 27 0.65 -5.85 17.16
CA CYS A 27 -0.25 -6.57 18.08
C CYS A 27 -1.74 -6.51 17.67
N THR A 28 -2.00 -6.71 16.38
CA THR A 28 -3.34 -6.47 15.79
C THR A 28 -3.91 -7.76 15.23
N ASN A 29 -5.05 -8.18 15.79
CA ASN A 29 -5.87 -9.26 15.23
C ASN A 29 -6.82 -8.68 14.17
N GLY A 30 -6.56 -9.00 12.91
CA GLY A 30 -7.45 -8.60 11.82
C GLY A 30 -6.91 -8.85 10.43
N ILE A 31 -6.97 -7.82 9.59
CA ILE A 31 -6.49 -7.85 8.19
C ILE A 31 -5.42 -6.77 7.97
N LYS A 32 -4.67 -6.91 6.89
CA LYS A 32 -3.83 -5.84 6.34
C LYS A 32 -4.44 -5.32 5.05
N ARG A 33 -4.48 -4.00 4.91
CA ARG A 33 -4.91 -3.26 3.73
C ARG A 33 -3.67 -2.75 3.05
N HIS A 34 -3.43 -3.18 1.83
CA HIS A 34 -2.31 -2.74 1.00
C HIS A 34 -2.84 -1.72 0.01
N LEU A 35 -2.25 -0.53 0.03
CA LEU A 35 -2.61 0.53 -0.89
C LEU A 35 -1.40 0.91 -1.72
N ALA A 36 -1.55 0.89 -3.04
CA ALA A 36 -0.65 1.55 -3.98
C ALA A 36 -1.34 2.80 -4.49
N ILE A 37 -0.86 3.98 -4.09
CA ILE A 37 -1.47 5.27 -4.41
C ILE A 37 -0.63 6.08 -5.40
N ASP A 38 -1.26 7.02 -6.08
CA ASP A 38 -0.60 8.03 -6.89
C ASP A 38 -0.06 9.20 -6.03
N THR A 39 0.49 10.23 -6.68
CA THR A 39 0.99 11.45 -6.01
C THR A 39 -0.12 12.32 -5.42
N LEU A 40 -1.37 12.17 -5.87
CA LEU A 40 -2.52 12.90 -5.35
C LEU A 40 -3.14 12.20 -4.13
N GLY A 41 -2.74 10.96 -3.84
CA GLY A 41 -3.23 10.12 -2.75
C GLY A 41 -4.38 9.20 -3.11
N PHE A 42 -4.73 9.05 -4.38
CA PHE A 42 -5.77 8.14 -4.84
C PHE A 42 -5.18 6.75 -5.13
N PRO A 43 -5.87 5.67 -4.75
CA PRO A 43 -5.38 4.32 -4.97
C PRO A 43 -5.44 3.96 -6.45
N PHE A 44 -4.31 3.48 -6.95
CA PHE A 44 -4.22 2.83 -8.25
C PHE A 44 -4.51 1.33 -8.12
N PHE A 45 -3.96 0.69 -7.08
CA PHE A 45 -4.26 -0.69 -6.72
C PHE A 45 -4.58 -0.81 -5.24
N THR A 46 -5.52 -1.70 -4.92
CA THR A 46 -5.91 -2.04 -3.56
C THR A 46 -5.91 -3.56 -3.39
N HIS A 47 -5.39 -4.03 -2.27
CA HIS A 47 -5.41 -5.45 -1.92
C HIS A 47 -5.60 -5.62 -0.41
N CYS A 48 -6.22 -6.72 -0.01
CA CYS A 48 -6.45 -7.06 1.38
C CYS A 48 -5.89 -8.45 1.65
N THR A 49 -5.08 -8.59 2.68
CA THR A 49 -4.56 -9.88 3.15
C THR A 49 -4.92 -10.11 4.61
N ARG A 50 -4.73 -11.34 5.08
CA ARG A 50 -4.75 -11.61 6.52
C ARG A 50 -3.62 -10.82 7.21
N ALA A 51 -3.80 -10.46 8.47
CA ALA A 51 -2.81 -9.63 9.17
C ALA A 51 -1.47 -10.32 9.49
N ASN A 52 -1.40 -11.65 9.41
CA ASN A 52 -0.16 -12.42 9.59
C ASN A 52 0.70 -12.48 8.32
N VAL A 53 0.17 -12.10 7.16
CA VAL A 53 0.94 -12.04 5.90
C VAL A 53 1.97 -10.92 5.99
N SER A 54 3.20 -11.18 5.56
CA SER A 54 4.26 -10.17 5.54
C SER A 54 3.94 -9.06 4.54
N ASP A 55 4.50 -7.87 4.76
CA ASP A 55 4.25 -6.75 3.85
C ASP A 55 4.83 -7.03 2.45
N ASP A 56 5.99 -7.69 2.37
CA ASP A 56 6.59 -8.15 1.10
C ASP A 56 5.64 -9.08 0.34
N GLN A 57 5.09 -10.11 1.01
CA GLN A 57 4.17 -11.06 0.38
C GLN A 57 2.88 -10.38 -0.06
N GLY A 58 2.34 -9.47 0.77
CA GLY A 58 1.14 -8.70 0.43
C GLY A 58 1.35 -7.80 -0.80
N LEU A 59 2.54 -7.22 -0.95
CA LEU A 59 2.92 -6.45 -2.14
C LEU A 59 3.08 -7.34 -3.37
N ILE A 60 3.71 -8.51 -3.23
CA ILE A 60 3.82 -9.49 -4.33
C ILE A 60 2.42 -9.87 -4.81
N GLU A 61 1.49 -10.21 -3.91
CA GLU A 61 0.10 -10.52 -4.26
C GLU A 61 -0.59 -9.35 -4.94
N LEU A 62 -0.46 -8.14 -4.39
CA LEU A 62 -1.06 -6.92 -4.96
C LEU A 62 -0.59 -6.70 -6.41
N LEU A 63 0.70 -6.84 -6.69
CA LEU A 63 1.24 -6.67 -8.05
C LEU A 63 0.88 -7.86 -8.95
N SER A 64 0.87 -9.08 -8.41
CA SER A 64 0.52 -10.30 -9.13
C SER A 64 -0.92 -10.25 -9.65
N CYS A 65 -1.86 -9.83 -8.80
CA CYS A 65 -3.27 -9.65 -9.17
C CYS A 65 -3.48 -8.57 -10.24
N ASN A 66 -2.50 -7.68 -10.45
CA ASN A 66 -2.58 -6.57 -11.40
C ASN A 66 -1.52 -6.68 -12.51
N LEU A 67 -0.99 -7.88 -12.79
CA LEU A 67 0.03 -8.11 -13.82
C LEU A 67 -0.44 -7.70 -15.22
N ASP A 68 -1.72 -7.87 -15.54
CA ASP A 68 -2.27 -7.55 -16.86
C ASP A 68 -2.14 -6.05 -17.18
N TYR A 69 -2.19 -5.18 -16.18
CA TYR A 69 -1.90 -3.76 -16.35
C TYR A 69 -0.45 -3.52 -16.82
N PHE A 70 0.51 -4.26 -16.26
CA PHE A 70 1.92 -4.13 -16.65
C PHE A 70 2.23 -4.80 -17.99
N ARG A 71 1.48 -5.83 -18.37
CA ARG A 71 1.58 -6.50 -19.67
C ARG A 71 1.07 -5.61 -20.81
N THR A 72 -0.07 -4.95 -20.61
CA THR A 72 -0.68 -4.07 -21.62
C THR A 72 0.09 -2.76 -21.81
N LYS A 73 0.89 -2.34 -20.82
CA LYS A 73 1.70 -1.12 -20.90
C LYS A 73 2.73 -1.18 -22.05
N PRO A 74 2.71 -0.26 -23.03
CA PRO A 74 3.71 -0.19 -24.09
C PRO A 74 5.15 -0.09 -23.56
N VAL A 75 6.12 -0.62 -24.31
CA VAL A 75 7.54 -0.64 -23.90
C VAL A 75 8.15 0.77 -23.89
N ASN A 76 7.64 1.70 -24.71
CA ASN A 76 8.19 3.05 -24.88
C ASN A 76 7.75 4.05 -23.79
N ILE A 77 7.04 3.62 -22.74
CA ILE A 77 6.58 4.50 -21.66
C ILE A 77 7.55 4.43 -20.48
N PRO A 78 7.91 5.57 -19.85
CA PRO A 78 8.76 5.61 -18.66
C PRO A 78 8.38 4.58 -17.59
N LYS A 79 9.39 4.03 -16.91
CA LYS A 79 9.19 3.06 -15.84
C LYS A 79 8.33 3.67 -14.72
N ILE A 80 7.43 2.86 -14.17
CA ILE A 80 6.65 3.25 -13.01
C ILE A 80 7.55 3.11 -11.79
N THR A 81 7.96 4.23 -11.21
CA THR A 81 8.64 4.26 -9.91
C THR A 81 7.68 3.86 -8.81
N ILE A 82 7.98 2.77 -8.10
CA ILE A 82 7.29 2.30 -6.90
C ILE A 82 8.14 2.68 -5.69
N LEU A 83 7.65 3.63 -4.90
CA LEU A 83 8.29 4.08 -3.68
C LEU A 83 7.86 3.22 -2.50
N LEU A 84 8.83 2.58 -1.86
CA LEU A 84 8.64 1.65 -0.75
C LEU A 84 9.23 2.23 0.55
N ASP A 85 8.72 1.75 1.69
CA ASP A 85 9.38 1.95 2.98
C ASP A 85 10.53 0.96 3.19
N HIS A 86 11.42 1.25 4.12
CA HIS A 86 12.50 0.36 4.58
C HIS A 86 12.03 -0.95 5.24
N GLY A 87 10.72 -1.11 5.47
CA GLY A 87 10.15 -2.39 5.88
C GLY A 87 10.04 -3.40 4.75
N TYR A 88 10.15 -2.96 3.49
CA TYR A 88 10.12 -3.80 2.31
C TYR A 88 11.54 -4.15 1.84
N HIS A 89 11.68 -5.31 1.22
CA HIS A 89 12.97 -5.82 0.74
C HIS A 89 12.96 -5.94 -0.79
N PRO A 90 13.50 -4.94 -1.53
CA PRO A 90 13.47 -4.91 -2.99
C PRO A 90 14.02 -6.18 -3.65
N ASP A 91 15.11 -6.75 -3.14
CA ASP A 91 15.73 -7.94 -3.73
C ASP A 91 14.80 -9.15 -3.75
N LYS A 92 14.07 -9.36 -2.64
CA LYS A 92 13.06 -10.44 -2.53
C LYS A 92 11.87 -10.19 -3.45
N LEU A 93 11.41 -8.94 -3.52
CA LEU A 93 10.29 -8.54 -4.38
C LEU A 93 10.64 -8.73 -5.85
N ILE A 94 11.83 -8.32 -6.28
CA ILE A 94 12.31 -8.45 -7.65
C ILE A 94 12.39 -9.93 -8.04
N ALA A 95 13.02 -10.76 -7.21
CA ALA A 95 13.13 -12.20 -7.48
C ALA A 95 11.76 -12.86 -7.65
N ALA A 96 10.82 -12.59 -6.74
CA ALA A 96 9.47 -13.16 -6.80
C ALA A 96 8.68 -12.66 -8.03
N LEU A 97 8.77 -11.37 -8.36
CA LEU A 97 8.04 -10.81 -9.51
C LEU A 97 8.62 -11.25 -10.85
N GLN A 98 9.94 -11.44 -10.95
CA GLN A 98 10.58 -11.95 -12.16
C GLN A 98 10.20 -13.39 -12.46
N GLN A 99 9.95 -14.22 -11.44
CA GLN A 99 9.43 -15.59 -11.63
C GLN A 99 8.03 -15.58 -12.28
N LEU A 100 7.20 -14.59 -11.94
CA LEU A 100 5.84 -14.47 -12.46
C LEU A 100 5.78 -13.76 -13.82
N TYR A 101 6.62 -12.75 -14.01
CA TYR A 101 6.74 -12.00 -15.26
C TYR A 101 8.18 -11.52 -15.46
N PRO A 102 9.00 -12.24 -16.26
CA PRO A 102 10.43 -11.94 -16.40
C PRO A 102 10.74 -10.51 -16.87
N GLN A 103 9.85 -9.91 -17.66
CA GLN A 103 10.02 -8.56 -18.21
C GLN A 103 9.50 -7.45 -17.26
N ILE A 104 9.05 -7.77 -16.04
CA ILE A 104 8.45 -6.78 -15.12
C ILE A 104 9.39 -5.59 -14.83
N MET A 105 10.70 -5.84 -14.71
CA MET A 105 11.71 -4.81 -14.40
C MET A 105 11.98 -3.83 -15.56
N THR A 106 11.48 -4.14 -16.76
CA THR A 106 11.43 -3.17 -17.87
C THR A 106 10.35 -2.12 -17.64
N LYS A 107 9.30 -2.44 -16.87
CA LYS A 107 8.11 -1.61 -16.65
C LYS A 107 8.12 -0.86 -15.33
N ILE A 108 8.70 -1.45 -14.28
CA ILE A 108 8.72 -0.90 -12.92
C ILE A 108 10.14 -0.66 -12.41
N ARG A 109 10.29 0.26 -11.47
CA ARG A 109 11.52 0.49 -10.71
C ARG A 109 11.15 0.65 -9.23
N PHE A 110 11.83 -0.06 -8.35
CA PHE A 110 11.68 0.15 -6.90
C PHE A 110 12.65 1.22 -6.42
N GLU A 111 12.15 2.12 -5.58
CA GLU A 111 12.95 3.11 -4.86
C GLU A 111 12.56 3.06 -3.38
N LEU A 112 13.55 3.07 -2.49
CA LEU A 112 13.31 3.18 -1.06
C LEU A 112 13.16 4.65 -0.68
N ALA A 113 12.18 4.96 0.15
CA ALA A 113 11.99 6.30 0.68
C ALA A 113 13.25 6.74 1.45
N PRO A 114 13.73 7.99 1.28
CA PRO A 114 14.94 8.44 1.96
C PRO A 114 14.74 8.43 3.47
N LYS A 115 15.66 7.78 4.19
CA LYS A 115 15.70 7.80 5.65
C LYS A 115 17.01 8.48 6.08
N PRO A 116 16.97 9.79 6.34
CA PRO A 116 18.18 10.50 6.74
C PRO A 116 18.73 9.90 8.03
N THR A 117 20.00 9.52 7.98
CA THR A 117 20.76 8.98 9.11
C THR A 117 20.97 10.06 10.18
N LYS A 118 21.35 9.65 11.39
CA LYS A 118 21.60 10.60 12.49
C LYS A 118 22.69 11.63 12.14
N ALA A 119 23.71 11.21 11.38
CA ALA A 119 24.80 12.08 10.92
C ALA A 119 24.30 13.13 9.91
N GLU A 120 23.51 12.72 8.91
CA GLU A 120 22.93 13.64 7.92
C GLU A 120 21.95 14.62 8.54
N LYS A 121 21.19 14.18 9.56
CA LYS A 121 20.31 15.06 10.35
C LYS A 121 21.10 16.11 11.12
N ALA A 122 22.20 15.71 11.76
CA ALA A 122 23.09 16.62 12.49
C ALA A 122 23.73 17.65 11.55
N ALA A 123 24.18 17.21 10.37
CA ALA A 123 24.73 18.10 9.33
C ALA A 123 23.70 19.12 8.80
N GLN A 124 22.42 18.76 8.77
CA GLN A 124 21.32 19.67 8.39
C GLN A 124 20.78 20.50 9.57
N GLY A 125 21.37 20.39 10.78
CA GLY A 125 20.89 21.07 11.98
C GLY A 125 19.49 20.61 12.44
N LYS A 126 18.98 19.50 11.92
CA LYS A 126 17.64 18.99 12.22
C LYS A 126 17.71 17.98 13.35
N THR A 127 17.04 18.26 14.45
CA THR A 127 16.89 17.31 15.57
C THR A 127 15.53 16.61 15.47
N GLY A 128 15.48 15.33 15.84
CA GLY A 128 14.22 14.57 15.91
C GLY A 128 13.71 13.97 14.59
N PHE A 129 12.38 13.93 14.44
CA PHE A 129 11.69 13.32 13.29
C PHE A 129 11.67 14.30 12.11
N VAL A 130 12.29 13.93 10.99
CA VAL A 130 12.27 14.72 9.75
C VAL A 130 11.22 14.12 8.82
N PRO A 131 10.15 14.83 8.47
CA PRO A 131 9.12 14.33 7.57
C PRO A 131 9.73 14.07 6.18
N VAL A 132 9.50 12.86 5.66
CA VAL A 132 9.86 12.51 4.28
C VAL A 132 8.70 12.92 3.37
N ALA A 133 8.95 13.87 2.48
CA ALA A 133 7.94 14.58 1.70
C ALA A 133 7.06 13.71 0.78
N THR A 134 7.41 12.45 0.54
CA THR A 134 6.58 11.54 -0.27
C THR A 134 5.79 10.54 0.60
N ARG A 135 6.29 10.17 1.79
CA ARG A 135 5.61 9.21 2.68
C ARG A 135 4.34 9.74 3.33
N TRP A 136 4.21 11.06 3.50
CA TRP A 136 3.00 11.61 4.13
C TRP A 136 1.75 11.42 3.25
N ILE A 137 1.93 11.28 1.93
CA ILE A 137 0.81 11.16 0.99
C ILE A 137 0.01 9.89 1.28
N VAL A 138 0.69 8.74 1.39
CA VAL A 138 0.03 7.45 1.68
C VAL A 138 -0.54 7.39 3.09
N LYS A 139 0.17 7.98 4.07
CA LYS A 139 -0.34 8.10 5.44
C LYS A 139 -1.60 8.96 5.51
N ARG A 140 -1.69 10.04 4.72
CA ARG A 140 -2.90 10.85 4.60
C ARG A 140 -4.04 10.06 3.94
N SER A 141 -3.75 9.27 2.90
CA SER A 141 -4.76 8.40 2.28
C SER A 141 -5.30 7.36 3.27
N ASN A 142 -4.43 6.78 4.11
CA ASN A 142 -4.85 5.95 5.24
C ASN A 142 -5.75 6.72 6.21
N ALA A 143 -5.41 7.96 6.55
CA ALA A 143 -6.25 8.79 7.41
C ALA A 143 -7.63 9.11 6.79
N TRP A 144 -7.76 9.20 5.47
CA TRP A 144 -9.07 9.33 4.83
C TRP A 144 -9.95 8.09 5.00
N MET A 145 -9.36 6.89 4.98
CA MET A 145 -10.08 5.66 5.28
C MET A 145 -10.57 5.65 6.72
N GLU A 146 -9.76 6.10 7.69
CA GLU A 146 -10.18 6.20 9.10
C GLU A 146 -11.34 7.18 9.31
N ARG A 147 -11.47 8.23 8.47
CA ARG A 147 -12.65 9.11 8.49
C ARG A 147 -13.93 8.42 7.96
N CYS A 148 -13.79 7.31 7.25
CA CYS A 148 -14.92 6.50 6.82
C CYS A 148 -15.26 5.50 7.94
N LYS A 149 -16.38 5.73 8.67
CA LYS A 149 -16.77 4.90 9.82
C LYS A 149 -16.81 3.39 9.50
N SER A 150 -17.19 3.02 8.27
CA SER A 150 -17.22 1.61 7.83
C SER A 150 -15.83 0.97 7.68
N LEU A 151 -14.75 1.75 7.76
CA LEU A 151 -13.37 1.30 7.60
C LEU A 151 -12.54 1.45 8.88
N VAL A 152 -13.05 2.04 9.97
CA VAL A 152 -12.33 2.13 11.26
C VAL A 152 -11.95 0.76 11.80
N LYS A 153 -12.78 -0.25 11.53
CA LYS A 153 -12.49 -1.67 11.72
C LYS A 153 -12.81 -2.41 10.43
N ASN A 154 -12.34 -3.65 10.31
CA ASN A 154 -12.85 -4.54 9.29
C ASN A 154 -14.13 -5.22 9.79
N PHE A 155 -15.26 -4.80 9.23
CA PHE A 155 -16.58 -5.39 9.49
C PHE A 155 -16.89 -6.55 8.55
N GLU A 156 -16.09 -6.73 7.50
CA GLU A 156 -16.38 -7.62 6.39
C GLU A 156 -15.93 -9.05 6.67
N ARG A 157 -16.75 -10.01 6.21
CA ARG A 157 -16.50 -11.45 6.39
C ARG A 157 -15.33 -11.94 5.54
N THR A 158 -15.24 -11.50 4.28
CA THR A 158 -14.19 -11.92 3.31
C THR A 158 -13.30 -10.74 2.91
N LEU A 159 -12.09 -11.06 2.44
CA LEU A 159 -11.11 -10.04 2.02
C LEU A 159 -11.55 -9.26 0.77
N ASP A 160 -12.32 -9.89 -0.11
CA ASP A 160 -12.88 -9.23 -1.30
C ASP A 160 -13.90 -8.15 -0.94
N HIS A 161 -14.79 -8.44 0.01
CA HIS A 161 -15.74 -7.44 0.52
C HIS A 161 -14.99 -6.30 1.23
N ALA A 162 -13.96 -6.61 2.02
CA ALA A 162 -13.11 -5.60 2.63
C ALA A 162 -12.45 -4.70 1.56
N ARG A 163 -11.88 -5.29 0.50
CA ARG A 163 -11.31 -4.55 -0.63
C ARG A 163 -12.37 -3.69 -1.35
N ALA A 164 -13.57 -4.21 -1.57
CA ALA A 164 -14.66 -3.45 -2.18
C ALA A 164 -15.05 -2.22 -1.36
N LYS A 165 -15.08 -2.32 -0.02
CA LYS A 165 -15.31 -1.17 0.88
C LYS A 165 -14.20 -0.12 0.77
N LEU A 166 -12.94 -0.53 0.63
CA LEU A 166 -11.83 0.40 0.38
C LEU A 166 -12.06 1.16 -0.92
N ASN A 167 -12.35 0.45 -2.01
CA ASN A 167 -12.61 1.05 -3.31
C ASN A 167 -13.79 2.04 -3.25
N LEU A 168 -14.89 1.66 -2.61
CA LEU A 168 -16.06 2.52 -2.44
C LEU A 168 -15.73 3.81 -1.67
N CYS A 169 -14.88 3.73 -0.63
CA CYS A 169 -14.43 4.90 0.11
C CYS A 169 -13.72 5.91 -0.79
N PHE A 170 -12.79 5.44 -1.63
CA PHE A 170 -12.06 6.31 -2.54
C PHE A 170 -12.90 6.80 -3.72
N ILE A 171 -13.81 5.98 -4.27
CA ILE A 171 -14.79 6.41 -5.28
C ILE A 171 -15.63 7.56 -4.72
N ARG A 172 -16.19 7.41 -3.51
CA ARG A 172 -16.94 8.48 -2.85
C ARG A 172 -16.12 9.76 -2.67
N LEU A 173 -14.85 9.62 -2.30
CA LEU A 173 -13.95 10.76 -2.12
C LEU A 173 -13.66 11.48 -3.45
N MET A 174 -13.42 10.72 -4.53
CA MET A 174 -13.19 11.27 -5.87
C MET A 174 -14.44 11.99 -6.38
N LEU A 175 -15.62 11.36 -6.27
CA LEU A 175 -16.89 11.98 -6.65
C LEU A 175 -17.16 13.30 -5.92
N LYS A 176 -16.92 13.34 -4.60
CA LYS A 176 -17.07 14.57 -3.83
C LYS A 176 -16.13 15.68 -4.31
N ARG A 177 -14.90 15.35 -4.67
CA ARG A 177 -13.93 16.32 -5.18
C ARG A 177 -14.28 16.83 -6.57
N LEU A 178 -14.78 15.96 -7.44
CA LEU A 178 -15.25 16.34 -8.77
C LEU A 178 -16.48 17.23 -8.70
N ALA A 179 -17.41 16.98 -7.78
CA ALA A 179 -18.62 17.79 -7.62
C ALA A 179 -18.38 19.13 -6.90
N SER A 180 -17.25 19.29 -6.21
CA SER A 180 -16.85 20.54 -5.55
C SER A 180 -15.82 21.34 -6.35
N ALA A 181 -15.43 20.85 -7.52
CA ALA A 181 -14.56 21.53 -8.48
C ALA A 181 -15.43 22.31 -9.47
#